data_AF-A0A7S0QZ61-F1
#
_entry.id   AF-A0A7S0QZ61-F1
#
_cell.length_a   1.000
_cell.length_b   1.000
_cell.length_c   1.000
_cell.angle_alpha   90.00
_cell.angle_beta   90.00
_cell.angle_gamma   90.00
#
_symmetry.space_group_name_H-M   'P 1'
#
loop_
_entity.id
_entity.type
_entity.pdbx_description
1 polymer ?
#
loop_
_entity_poly.entity_id
_entity_poly.type
_entity_poly.pdbx_seq_one_letter_code
_entity_poly.pdbx_strand_id
1 'polypeptide(L)'
;ADQSTETTTSTVPCKQGCGTVYCSEECRDLSWQSSHRLLCVGTISDEEAATSPLVRFKLLPTPHRDMLNLATQCMAQLVCAYHSSKDLQDAARPYDAFVRAHWW
;
A
#
# COMPACT_ATOMS: atom_id res chain seq x y z
N ALA A 1 42.10 6.41 4.73
CA ALA A 1 40.96 7.25 4.32
C ALA A 1 40.00 6.33 3.58
N ASP A 2 39.00 5.85 4.30
CA ASP A 2 38.02 4.88 3.82
C ASP A 2 36.90 5.67 3.12
N GLN A 3 36.90 5.67 1.78
CA GLN A 3 35.87 6.32 0.98
C GLN A 3 34.80 5.29 0.65
N SER A 4 33.88 5.07 1.60
CA SER A 4 32.61 4.40 1.33
C SER A 4 31.84 5.24 0.31
N THR A 5 31.77 4.77 -0.93
CA THR A 5 30.94 5.36 -1.98
C THR A 5 29.47 5.16 -1.60
N GLU A 6 28.84 6.21 -1.09
CA GLU A 6 27.41 6.23 -0.78
C GLU A 6 26.63 6.29 -2.10
N THR A 7 26.22 5.13 -2.59
CA THR A 7 25.35 5.02 -3.76
C THR A 7 23.99 5.60 -3.40
N THR A 8 23.73 6.86 -3.76
CA THR A 8 22.43 7.49 -3.60
C THR A 8 21.44 6.84 -4.56
N THR A 9 20.79 5.77 -4.11
CA THR A 9 19.70 5.13 -4.87
C THR A 9 18.59 6.16 -5.06
N SER A 10 18.44 6.65 -6.30
CA SER A 10 17.36 7.57 -6.67
C SER A 10 16.03 6.85 -6.44
N THR A 11 15.19 7.39 -5.55
CA THR A 11 13.85 6.85 -5.28
C THR A 11 12.81 7.66 -6.05
N VAL A 12 11.72 7.00 -6.42
CA VAL A 12 10.60 7.61 -7.13
C VAL A 12 9.44 7.83 -6.15
N PRO A 13 9.03 9.09 -5.86
CA PRO A 13 7.94 9.35 -4.93
C PRO A 13 6.56 9.10 -5.55
N CYS A 14 5.57 8.89 -4.69
CA CYS A 14 4.16 8.89 -5.09
C CYS A 14 3.78 10.24 -5.73
N LYS A 15 3.04 10.18 -6.86
CA LYS A 15 2.57 11.36 -7.61
C LYS A 15 1.63 12.26 -6.80
N GLN A 16 0.98 11.74 -5.76
CA GLN A 16 0.06 12.50 -4.88
C GLN A 16 0.76 13.08 -3.64
N GLY A 17 2.08 12.90 -3.48
CA GLY A 17 2.80 13.54 -2.36
C GLY A 17 2.52 12.94 -0.98
N CYS A 18 2.02 11.71 -0.88
CA CYS A 18 1.69 11.07 0.41
C CYS A 18 2.90 10.50 1.20
N GLY A 19 4.12 10.75 0.73
CA GLY A 19 5.36 10.28 1.37
C GLY A 19 5.82 8.85 1.04
N THR A 20 5.01 8.03 0.34
CA THR A 20 5.46 6.71 -0.13
C THR A 20 6.46 6.85 -1.28
N VAL A 21 7.53 6.05 -1.25
CA VAL A 21 8.58 6.02 -2.28
C VAL A 21 8.74 4.61 -2.86
N TYR A 22 9.25 4.55 -4.08
CA TYR A 22 9.41 3.32 -4.87
C TYR A 22 10.82 3.26 -5.48
N CYS A 23 11.28 2.06 -5.84
CA CYS A 23 12.58 1.88 -6.49
C CYS A 23 12.59 2.29 -7.97
N SER A 24 11.42 2.37 -8.63
CA SER A 24 11.28 2.77 -10.03
C SER A 24 9.89 3.34 -10.31
N GLU A 25 9.73 4.00 -11.46
CA GLU A 25 8.43 4.48 -11.94
C GLU A 25 7.46 3.34 -12.21
N GLU A 26 7.98 2.21 -12.73
CA GLU A 26 7.20 0.99 -12.97
C GLU A 26 6.61 0.45 -11.66
N CYS A 27 7.42 0.35 -10.59
CA CYS A 27 6.93 -0.09 -9.29
C CYS A 27 5.91 0.88 -8.68
N ARG A 28 6.11 2.20 -8.85
CA ARG A 28 5.13 3.21 -8.42
C ARG A 28 3.79 3.02 -9.15
N ASP A 29 3.84 2.91 -10.47
CA ASP A 29 2.63 2.87 -11.30
C ASP A 29 1.91 1.52 -11.15
N LEU A 30 2.63 0.41 -10.97
CA LEU A 30 2.07 -0.89 -10.60
C LEU A 30 1.41 -0.85 -9.22
N SER A 31 2.04 -0.21 -8.23
CA SER A 31 1.46 -0.05 -6.89
C SER A 31 0.18 0.78 -6.95
N TRP A 32 0.16 1.87 -7.74
CA TRP A 32 -1.02 2.69 -7.99
C TRP A 32 -2.19 1.90 -8.59
N GLN A 33 -1.91 1.05 -9.58
CA GLN A 33 -2.89 0.20 -10.26
C GLN A 33 -3.36 -0.98 -9.41
N SER A 34 -2.52 -1.50 -8.53
CA SER A 34 -2.88 -2.66 -7.71
C SER A 34 -3.60 -2.27 -6.41
N SER A 35 -3.17 -1.24 -5.68
CA SER A 35 -3.80 -0.91 -4.39
C SER A 35 -3.62 0.52 -3.90
N HIS A 36 -2.49 1.14 -4.19
CA HIS A 36 -2.09 2.40 -3.54
C HIS A 36 -3.13 3.51 -3.75
N ARG A 37 -3.80 3.58 -4.91
CA ARG A 37 -4.82 4.61 -5.17
C ARG A 37 -5.96 4.63 -4.15
N LEU A 38 -6.28 3.49 -3.52
CA LEU A 38 -7.35 3.39 -2.50
C LEU A 38 -6.84 3.68 -1.09
N LEU A 39 -5.51 3.68 -0.90
CA LEU A 39 -4.85 3.83 0.40
C LEU A 39 -3.99 5.09 0.49
N CYS A 40 -3.95 5.88 -0.60
CA CYS A 40 -3.21 7.13 -0.68
C CYS A 40 -3.99 8.23 0.05
N VAL A 41 -3.32 8.92 0.97
CA VAL A 41 -3.88 10.10 1.65
C VAL A 41 -3.56 11.40 0.90
N GLY A 42 -2.71 11.33 -0.14
CA GLY A 42 -2.19 12.50 -0.83
C GLY A 42 -1.44 13.46 0.08
N THR A 43 -1.26 14.70 -0.39
CA THR A 43 -0.96 15.85 0.47
C THR A 43 -2.26 16.29 1.12
N ILE A 44 -2.26 16.41 2.44
CA ILE A 44 -3.46 16.68 3.24
C ILE A 44 -3.14 17.77 4.27
N SER A 45 -4.08 18.68 4.53
CA SER A 45 -3.91 19.69 5.59
C SER A 45 -4.08 19.07 6.99
N ASP A 46 -3.65 19.78 8.03
CA ASP A 46 -3.83 19.30 9.41
C ASP A 46 -5.32 19.16 9.78
N GLU A 47 -6.18 20.04 9.27
CA GLU A 47 -7.63 20.00 9.49
C GLU A 47 -8.28 18.79 8.81
N GLU A 48 -7.88 18.50 7.57
CA GLU A 48 -8.37 17.33 6.82
C GLU A 48 -7.84 16.02 7.45
N ALA A 49 -6.58 16.03 7.89
CA ALA A 49 -5.94 14.89 8.56
C ALA A 49 -6.66 14.51 9.87
N ALA A 50 -7.13 15.49 10.64
CA ALA A 50 -7.84 15.27 11.89
C ALA A 50 -9.15 14.47 11.73
N THR A 51 -9.80 14.59 10.58
CA THR A 51 -11.08 13.92 10.30
C THR A 51 -10.95 12.71 9.37
N SER A 52 -9.84 12.59 8.63
CA SER A 52 -9.61 11.50 7.68
C SER A 52 -9.48 10.13 8.37
N PRO A 53 -10.41 9.19 8.11
CA PRO A 53 -10.32 7.84 8.67
C PRO A 53 -9.06 7.10 8.24
N LEU A 54 -8.60 7.36 7.01
CA LEU A 54 -7.42 6.73 6.43
C LEU A 54 -6.14 7.26 7.09
N VAL A 55 -6.05 8.56 7.38
CA VAL A 55 -4.94 9.12 8.17
C VAL A 55 -4.93 8.53 9.58
N ARG A 56 -6.09 8.50 10.25
CA ARG A 56 -6.21 7.89 11.59
C ARG A 56 -5.76 6.44 11.60
N PHE A 57 -6.12 5.66 10.57
CA PHE A 57 -5.66 4.29 10.39
C PHE A 57 -4.13 4.22 10.25
N LYS A 58 -3.52 5.07 9.39
CA LYS A 58 -2.07 5.09 9.17
C LYS A 58 -1.27 5.50 10.41
N LEU A 59 -1.86 6.30 11.28
CA LEU A 59 -1.26 6.77 12.53
C LEU A 59 -1.57 5.90 13.76
N LEU A 60 -2.25 4.75 13.60
CA LEU A 60 -2.56 3.86 14.72
C LEU A 60 -1.28 3.45 15.48
N PRO A 61 -1.19 3.73 16.80
CA PRO A 61 -0.07 3.31 17.62
C PRO A 61 -0.26 1.84 18.01
N THR A 62 0.17 0.93 17.16
CA THR A 62 0.06 -0.52 17.40
C THR A 62 1.34 -1.24 16.97
N PRO A 63 1.82 -2.23 17.75
CA PRO A 63 2.97 -3.04 17.37
C PRO A 63 2.73 -3.86 16.09
N HIS A 64 1.48 -4.02 15.67
CA HIS A 64 1.09 -4.78 14.48
C HIS A 64 0.77 -3.89 13.27
N ARG A 65 1.24 -2.64 13.26
CA ARG A 65 0.94 -1.67 12.19
C ARG A 65 1.30 -2.20 10.81
N ASP A 66 2.42 -2.91 10.69
CA ASP A 66 2.87 -3.45 9.41
C ASP A 66 1.96 -4.59 8.92
N MET A 67 1.48 -5.43 9.84
CA MET A 67 0.49 -6.47 9.53
C MET A 67 -0.84 -5.86 9.09
N LEU A 68 -1.31 -4.81 9.76
CA LEU A 68 -2.52 -4.08 9.36
C LEU A 68 -2.34 -3.38 8.01
N ASN A 69 -1.19 -2.74 7.78
CA ASN A 69 -0.86 -2.13 6.50
C ASN A 69 -0.84 -3.16 5.38
N LEU A 70 -0.26 -4.34 5.62
CA LEU A 70 -0.27 -5.44 4.66
C LEU A 70 -1.70 -5.93 4.39
N ALA A 71 -2.48 -6.19 5.44
CA ALA A 71 -3.88 -6.61 5.30
C ALA A 71 -4.71 -5.60 4.49
N THR A 72 -4.55 -4.31 4.74
CA THR A 72 -5.25 -3.28 3.94
C THR A 72 -4.79 -3.22 2.49
N GLN A 73 -3.50 -3.47 2.21
CA GLN A 73 -3.02 -3.60 0.84
C GLN A 73 -3.68 -4.80 0.14
N CYS A 74 -3.76 -5.96 0.79
CA CYS A 74 -4.43 -7.13 0.23
C CYS A 74 -5.91 -6.84 -0.08
N MET A 75 -6.62 -6.20 0.85
CA MET A 75 -8.03 -5.82 0.66
C MET A 75 -8.20 -4.82 -0.49
N ALA A 76 -7.34 -3.80 -0.57
CA ALA A 76 -7.35 -2.85 -1.68
C ALA A 76 -7.05 -3.53 -3.02
N GLN A 77 -6.11 -4.47 -3.07
CA GLN A 77 -5.82 -5.29 -4.25
C GLN A 77 -7.03 -6.09 -4.70
N LEU A 78 -7.73 -6.74 -3.77
CA LEU A 78 -8.95 -7.47 -4.07
C LEU A 78 -10.03 -6.57 -4.67
N VAL A 79 -10.24 -5.38 -4.08
CA VAL A 79 -11.21 -4.40 -4.60
C VAL A 79 -10.83 -3.90 -5.98
N CYS A 80 -9.55 -3.60 -6.21
CA CYS A 80 -9.04 -3.18 -7.51
C CYS A 80 -9.22 -4.28 -8.57
N ALA A 81 -8.87 -5.53 -8.24
CA ALA A 81 -9.02 -6.67 -9.14
C ALA A 81 -10.49 -6.93 -9.47
N TYR A 82 -11.37 -6.95 -8.46
CA TYR A 82 -12.80 -7.09 -8.65
C TYR A 82 -13.39 -5.97 -9.50
N HIS A 83 -12.93 -4.73 -9.32
CA HIS A 83 -13.42 -3.64 -10.14
C HIS A 83 -13.11 -3.85 -11.63
N SER A 84 -11.98 -4.48 -11.96
CA SER A 84 -11.57 -4.80 -13.33
C SER A 84 -12.25 -6.06 -13.89
N SER A 85 -12.31 -7.15 -13.13
CA SER A 85 -12.86 -8.44 -13.59
C SER A 85 -14.37 -8.56 -13.45
N LYS A 86 -14.98 -7.84 -12.49
CA LYS A 86 -16.34 -8.06 -11.97
C LYS A 86 -16.59 -9.48 -11.47
N ASP A 87 -15.53 -10.22 -11.16
CA ASP A 87 -15.56 -11.59 -10.68
C ASP A 87 -14.74 -11.68 -9.38
N LEU A 88 -15.43 -12.05 -8.29
CA LEU A 88 -14.84 -12.20 -6.97
C LEU A 88 -13.90 -13.40 -6.88
N GLN A 89 -14.17 -14.49 -7.61
CA GLN A 89 -13.31 -15.68 -7.61
C GLN A 89 -12.00 -15.38 -8.33
N ASP A 90 -12.08 -14.76 -9.51
CA ASP A 90 -10.90 -14.32 -10.25
C ASP A 90 -10.07 -13.30 -9.45
N ALA A 91 -10.74 -12.31 -8.83
CA ALA A 91 -10.08 -11.30 -8.00
C ALA A 91 -9.42 -11.90 -6.74
N ALA A 92 -10.02 -12.94 -6.16
CA ALA A 92 -9.50 -13.60 -4.96
C ALA A 92 -8.41 -14.64 -5.26
N ARG A 93 -8.18 -15.00 -6.52
CA ARG A 93 -7.23 -16.03 -6.94
C ARG A 93 -5.81 -15.89 -6.34
N PRO A 94 -5.20 -14.68 -6.22
CA PRO A 94 -3.89 -14.54 -5.57
C PRO A 94 -3.87 -15.01 -4.11
N TYR A 95 -5.05 -15.08 -3.47
CA TYR A 95 -5.22 -15.49 -2.08
C TYR A 95 -5.68 -16.94 -1.94
N ASP A 96 -5.82 -17.70 -3.03
CA ASP A 96 -6.23 -19.12 -2.97
C ASP A 96 -5.23 -19.98 -2.19
N ALA A 97 -3.95 -19.62 -2.23
CA ALA A 97 -2.88 -20.30 -1.52
C ALA A 97 -2.82 -19.95 -0.02
N PHE A 98 -3.57 -18.93 0.45
CA PHE A 98 -3.65 -18.65 1.87
C PHE A 98 -4.40 -19.78 2.58
N VAL A 99 -3.96 -20.09 3.79
CA VAL A 99 -4.52 -21.15 4.62
C VAL A 99 -6.02 -20.88 4.86
N ARG A 100 -6.88 -21.75 4.29
CA ARG A 100 -8.35 -21.68 4.39
C ARG A 100 -8.95 -22.50 5.53
N ALA A 101 -8.13 -23.29 6.22
CA ALA A 101 -8.51 -24.14 7.33
C ALA A 101 -7.71 -23.76 8.58
N HIS A 102 -8.21 -24.09 9.77
CA HIS A 102 -7.39 -23.92 10.96
C HIS A 102 -6.11 -24.77 10.82
N TRP A 103 -4.99 -24.12 11.10
CA TRP A 103 -3.65 -24.71 11.22
C TRP A 103 -3.50 -25.53 12.53
N TRP A 104 -4.61 -25.75 13.23
CA TRP A 104 -4.79 -26.61 14.40
C TRP A 104 -6.09 -27.40 14.27
#